data_AF-A0AAV1ZGT7-F1
#
_entry.id   AF-A0AAV1ZGT7-F1
#
_cell.length_a   1.000
_cell.length_b   1.000
_cell.length_c   1.000
_cell.angle_alpha   90.00
_cell.angle_beta   90.00
_cell.angle_gamma   90.00
#
_symmetry.space_group_name_H-M   'P 1'
#
loop_
_entity.id
_entity.type
_entity.pdbx_description
1 polymer ?
#
loop_
_entity_poly.entity_id
_entity_poly.type
_entity_poly.pdbx_seq_one_letter_code
_entity_poly.pdbx_strand_id
1 'polypeptide(L)'
;MADQNVLKYSIYQCSSHSASFVPENVLTDNPNDGTSRWSSESNNPPQFLTLKLHNPAVIQTISFGKYEKSHVCNMKKFKVYGGLSDDSMIELLDGGLKNNNLTESFTLKHTAGGNMFACRFIKIVPIQSWGPSFNFSIWHVQLRGIDDWNIVKSCVSWFSYYREKETIRLCLKHFRQHNYSEAFESLQKKTRVQLEDALLSKLHQCLVVEGDYIAAEHLLVKAANDGCLDQYLEQQTHKARWVPLIPPPKSSDNEDHRPGMRGGHQMCIDVHTENIYLFGGWDGTTDLSDLWCYHIPSGSWTCLSRDTTAQGGPTPRSCHKMCLDPERKKIFTIGRYLDSGMRVPKHMRSDFYVYDIDSNQWTLITDDTAAMGGPSLVFDHQICMDVEKNTIYVFGGRILTSVNTIPGEENICSEPCFSGLYSYHVPTNTWTKLRDDYPKPDLHDLEIKSRIGHSMLFHEEKAFTLHFCWAKIKGVFE
;
A
#
# COMPACT_ATOMS: atom_id res chain seq x y z
N MET A 1 -24.68 -10.84 25.26
CA MET A 1 -24.14 -9.47 25.14
C MET A 1 -24.67 -8.71 26.35
N ALA A 2 -23.81 -8.13 27.18
CA ALA A 2 -24.29 -7.35 28.33
C ALA A 2 -25.03 -6.11 27.79
N ASP A 3 -26.25 -5.87 28.25
CA ASP A 3 -27.05 -4.73 27.82
C ASP A 3 -26.36 -3.41 28.20
N GLN A 4 -26.26 -2.49 27.24
CA GLN A 4 -25.70 -1.16 27.45
C GLN A 4 -26.73 -0.25 28.12
N ASN A 5 -26.56 -0.02 29.42
CA ASN A 5 -27.44 0.83 30.21
C ASN A 5 -27.02 2.29 30.12
N VAL A 6 -28.01 3.20 30.23
CA VAL A 6 -27.75 4.63 30.42
C VAL A 6 -27.24 4.86 31.85
N LEU A 7 -26.03 5.41 31.95
CA LEU A 7 -25.33 5.57 33.22
C LEU A 7 -25.70 6.91 33.86
N LYS A 8 -26.16 6.86 35.12
CA LYS A 8 -26.52 8.06 35.89
C LYS A 8 -25.28 8.73 36.46
N TYR A 9 -25.22 10.06 36.33
CA TYR A 9 -24.13 10.88 36.84
C TYR A 9 -24.64 12.22 37.39
N SER A 10 -23.82 12.87 38.21
CA SER A 10 -24.00 14.25 38.66
C SER A 10 -22.84 15.11 38.15
N ILE A 11 -23.05 16.43 38.09
CA ILE A 11 -21.94 17.36 37.89
C ILE A 11 -21.07 17.31 39.15
N TYR A 12 -19.76 17.14 38.97
CA TYR A 12 -18.80 17.12 40.06
C TYR A 12 -18.03 18.43 40.15
N GLN A 13 -17.53 18.90 39.01
CA GLN A 13 -16.76 20.13 38.94
C GLN A 13 -16.85 20.71 37.52
N CYS A 14 -16.82 22.02 37.39
CA CYS A 14 -16.58 22.71 36.13
C CYS A 14 -15.44 23.72 36.30
N SER A 15 -14.83 24.13 35.19
CA SER A 15 -13.81 25.19 35.20
C SER A 15 -14.41 26.58 35.42
N SER A 16 -15.46 26.90 34.67
CA SER A 16 -16.18 28.17 34.69
C SER A 16 -17.55 27.98 34.03
N HIS A 17 -18.43 28.97 34.19
CA HIS A 17 -19.67 29.02 33.44
C HIS A 17 -20.14 30.47 33.27
N SER A 18 -20.82 30.77 32.16
CA SER A 18 -21.35 32.10 31.87
C SER A 18 -22.81 32.22 32.27
N ALA A 19 -23.15 33.16 33.15
CA ALA A 19 -24.51 33.57 33.48
C ALA A 19 -25.46 32.37 33.77
N SER A 20 -26.51 32.19 32.95
CA SER A 20 -27.51 31.12 33.08
C SER A 20 -27.10 29.78 32.44
N PHE A 21 -25.93 29.70 31.79
CA PHE A 21 -25.44 28.48 31.13
C PHE A 21 -24.70 27.55 32.12
N VAL A 22 -25.41 27.17 33.18
CA VAL A 22 -24.86 26.37 34.29
C VAL A 22 -24.48 24.94 33.83
N PRO A 23 -23.51 24.29 34.50
CA PRO A 23 -23.10 22.92 34.20
C PRO A 23 -24.25 21.90 34.18
N GLU A 24 -25.24 22.05 35.06
CA GLU A 24 -26.36 21.12 35.24
C GLU A 24 -27.26 21.04 34.01
N ASN A 25 -27.22 22.05 33.13
CA ASN A 25 -28.00 22.04 31.90
C ASN A 25 -27.66 20.86 30.99
N VAL A 26 -26.44 20.30 31.05
CA VAL A 26 -26.05 19.16 30.21
C VAL A 26 -26.75 17.85 30.58
N LEU A 27 -27.49 17.81 31.68
CA LEU A 27 -28.21 16.62 32.17
C LEU A 27 -29.52 16.39 31.41
N THR A 28 -30.06 17.41 30.75
CA THR A 28 -31.36 17.35 30.05
C THR A 28 -31.16 17.57 28.56
N ASP A 29 -31.70 16.68 27.72
CA ASP A 29 -31.68 16.85 26.27
C ASP A 29 -32.85 17.74 25.82
N ASN A 30 -32.60 19.05 25.71
CA ASN A 30 -33.61 20.02 25.27
C ASN A 30 -33.13 20.84 24.06
N PRO A 31 -33.15 20.26 22.84
CA PRO A 31 -32.60 20.91 21.63
C PRO A 31 -33.34 22.18 21.21
N ASN A 32 -34.57 22.38 21.69
CA ASN A 32 -35.40 23.54 21.36
C ASN A 32 -35.14 24.76 22.28
N ASP A 33 -34.35 24.59 23.34
CA ASP A 33 -34.02 25.66 24.28
C ASP A 33 -32.54 26.06 24.14
N GLY A 34 -32.31 27.24 23.56
CA GLY A 34 -30.96 27.80 23.36
C GLY A 34 -30.20 28.08 24.66
N THR A 35 -30.89 28.08 25.80
CA THR A 35 -30.30 28.26 27.14
C THR A 35 -29.95 26.96 27.85
N SER A 36 -30.49 25.82 27.37
CA SER A 36 -30.23 24.49 27.92
C SER A 36 -28.86 23.95 27.47
N ARG A 37 -27.81 24.59 27.97
CA ARG A 37 -26.41 24.21 27.76
C ARG A 37 -25.53 24.68 28.90
N TRP A 38 -24.42 23.99 29.09
CA TRP A 38 -23.27 24.57 29.77
C TRP A 38 -22.50 25.44 28.78
N SER A 39 -22.02 26.61 29.21
CA SER A 39 -21.08 27.41 28.42
C SER A 39 -19.98 27.96 29.31
N SER A 40 -18.72 27.79 28.91
CA SER A 40 -17.59 28.36 29.65
C SER A 40 -17.66 29.89 29.68
N GLU A 41 -17.01 30.50 30.67
CA GLU A 41 -16.92 31.96 30.77
C GLU A 41 -15.96 32.56 29.73
N SER A 42 -14.91 31.81 29.38
CA SER A 42 -13.96 32.16 28.31
C SER A 42 -13.60 30.95 27.46
N ASN A 43 -12.94 31.19 26.32
CA ASN A 43 -12.33 30.16 25.48
C ASN A 43 -10.85 29.88 25.85
N ASN A 44 -10.32 30.50 26.90
CA ASN A 44 -8.95 30.29 27.36
C ASN A 44 -8.84 28.95 28.12
N PRO A 45 -8.01 28.00 27.67
CA PRO A 45 -7.81 26.74 28.38
C PRO A 45 -7.05 26.95 29.70
N PRO A 46 -7.21 26.06 30.69
CA PRO A 46 -8.04 24.85 30.64
C PRO A 46 -9.52 25.14 30.97
N GLN A 47 -10.42 24.78 30.05
CA GLN A 47 -11.85 24.68 30.33
C GLN A 47 -12.24 23.20 30.44
N PHE A 48 -13.11 22.84 31.37
CA PHE A 48 -13.51 21.45 31.55
C PHE A 48 -14.85 21.31 32.29
N LEU A 49 -15.47 20.16 32.09
CA LEU A 49 -16.64 19.70 32.82
C LEU A 49 -16.38 18.26 33.31
N THR A 50 -16.37 18.08 34.62
CA THR A 50 -16.17 16.78 35.28
C THR A 50 -17.51 16.26 35.79
N LEU A 51 -17.85 15.06 35.35
CA LEU A 51 -19.02 14.29 35.71
C LEU A 51 -18.60 13.20 36.71
N LYS A 52 -19.40 12.97 37.74
CA LYS A 52 -19.22 11.85 38.68
C LYS A 52 -20.40 10.91 38.57
N LEU A 53 -20.13 9.67 38.15
CA LEU A 53 -21.17 8.64 38.07
C LEU A 53 -21.70 8.33 39.48
N HIS A 54 -22.93 7.82 39.59
CA HIS A 54 -23.49 7.41 40.88
C HIS A 54 -22.85 6.13 41.42
N ASN A 55 -22.49 5.22 40.52
CA ASN A 55 -21.73 4.00 40.77
C ASN A 55 -20.57 3.93 39.76
N PRO A 56 -19.41 3.32 40.11
CA PRO A 56 -18.40 3.03 39.09
C PRO A 56 -19.03 2.18 37.97
N ALA A 57 -18.61 2.39 36.74
CA ALA A 57 -19.13 1.66 35.59
C ALA A 57 -18.06 1.54 34.49
N VAL A 58 -18.19 0.54 33.62
CA VAL A 58 -17.41 0.46 32.38
C VAL A 58 -18.10 1.32 31.34
N ILE A 59 -17.55 2.49 31.05
CA ILE A 59 -18.19 3.48 30.18
C ILE A 59 -17.73 3.22 28.74
N GLN A 60 -18.66 2.79 27.90
CA GLN A 60 -18.35 2.37 26.53
C GLN A 60 -18.60 3.48 25.53
N THR A 61 -19.63 4.30 25.74
CA THR A 61 -19.97 5.39 24.82
C THR A 61 -20.32 6.68 25.55
N ILE A 62 -20.00 7.80 24.89
CA ILE A 62 -20.44 9.14 25.24
C ILE A 62 -21.19 9.73 24.05
N SER A 63 -22.36 10.28 24.29
CA SER A 63 -23.17 10.96 23.29
C SER A 63 -23.31 12.43 23.64
N PHE A 64 -23.19 13.29 22.63
CA PHE A 64 -23.38 14.73 22.76
C PHE A 64 -24.64 15.14 22.01
N GLY A 65 -25.65 15.60 22.76
CA GLY A 65 -26.81 16.28 22.18
C GLY A 65 -26.42 17.65 21.63
N LYS A 66 -27.30 18.23 20.80
CA LYS A 66 -27.04 19.50 20.11
C LYS A 66 -28.30 20.36 20.07
N TYR A 67 -28.09 21.65 19.85
CA TYR A 67 -29.17 22.60 19.55
C TYR A 67 -29.85 22.28 18.22
N GLU A 68 -31.11 22.70 18.05
CA GLU A 68 -31.91 22.51 16.83
C GLU A 68 -31.21 23.02 15.54
N LYS A 69 -30.26 23.95 15.68
CA LYS A 69 -29.48 24.55 14.59
C LYS A 69 -27.98 24.45 14.86
N SER A 70 -27.18 24.57 13.81
CA SER A 70 -25.72 24.72 13.92
C SER A 70 -25.37 25.91 14.81
N HIS A 71 -24.40 25.74 15.71
CA HIS A 71 -24.02 26.78 16.67
C HIS A 71 -22.51 26.93 16.76
N VAL A 72 -22.03 28.18 16.73
CA VAL A 72 -20.58 28.52 16.71
C VAL A 72 -19.82 28.01 17.95
N CYS A 73 -20.47 27.94 19.11
CA CYS A 73 -19.90 27.40 20.34
C CYS A 73 -19.77 25.85 20.40
N ASN A 74 -20.25 25.12 19.38
CA ASN A 74 -20.07 23.67 19.33
C ASN A 74 -18.59 23.30 19.36
N MET A 75 -18.25 22.25 20.11
CA MET A 75 -16.86 21.79 20.29
C MET A 75 -16.35 21.13 19.01
N LYS A 76 -15.64 21.89 18.17
CA LYS A 76 -14.91 21.38 17.01
C LYS A 76 -13.83 20.37 17.42
N LYS A 77 -13.18 20.59 18.57
CA LYS A 77 -12.22 19.64 19.15
C LYS A 77 -12.38 19.57 20.66
N PHE A 78 -12.34 18.37 21.21
CA PHE A 78 -12.39 18.10 22.64
C PHE A 78 -11.68 16.79 22.99
N LYS A 79 -11.33 16.63 24.26
CA LYS A 79 -10.85 15.38 24.82
C LYS A 79 -11.76 14.91 25.94
N VAL A 80 -11.83 13.59 26.13
CA VAL A 80 -12.52 12.97 27.25
C VAL A 80 -11.52 12.16 28.04
N TYR A 81 -11.47 12.40 29.35
CA TYR A 81 -10.66 11.67 30.30
C TYR A 81 -11.57 10.92 31.28
N GLY A 82 -11.11 9.81 31.84
CA GLY A 82 -11.82 9.12 32.90
C GLY A 82 -10.92 8.32 33.82
N GLY A 83 -11.41 8.08 35.02
CA GLY A 83 -10.68 7.36 36.06
C GLY A 83 -11.55 7.02 37.26
N LEU A 84 -10.99 6.26 38.20
CA LEU A 84 -11.64 5.94 39.47
C LEU A 84 -11.61 7.12 40.47
N SER A 85 -10.65 8.03 40.30
CA SER A 85 -10.50 9.28 41.04
C SER A 85 -10.30 10.45 40.06
N ASP A 86 -10.44 11.67 40.56
CA ASP A 86 -10.37 12.91 39.78
C ASP A 86 -8.95 13.40 39.48
N ASP A 87 -7.98 12.98 40.30
CA ASP A 87 -6.55 13.30 40.19
C ASP A 87 -5.79 12.46 39.15
N SER A 88 -6.33 11.31 38.76
CA SER A 88 -5.61 10.30 37.99
C SER A 88 -6.49 9.64 36.94
N MET A 89 -6.82 10.46 35.93
CA MET A 89 -7.60 10.06 34.77
C MET A 89 -6.69 9.70 33.58
N ILE A 90 -7.17 8.80 32.73
CA ILE A 90 -6.56 8.47 31.44
C ILE A 90 -7.39 9.03 30.30
N GLU A 91 -6.73 9.35 29.18
CA GLU A 91 -7.42 9.80 27.96
C GLU A 91 -8.24 8.65 27.37
N LEU A 92 -9.53 8.88 27.19
CA LEU A 92 -10.49 7.92 26.65
C LEU A 92 -10.86 8.20 25.19
N LEU A 93 -10.79 9.47 24.77
CA LEU A 93 -11.16 9.94 23.44
C LEU A 93 -10.48 11.29 23.14
N ASP A 94 -9.91 11.43 21.94
CA ASP A 94 -9.62 12.72 21.28
C ASP A 94 -10.54 12.81 20.06
N GLY A 95 -11.42 13.81 20.03
CA GLY A 95 -12.50 13.87 19.07
C GLY A 95 -12.98 15.28 18.78
N GLY A 96 -14.05 15.38 18.01
CA GLY A 96 -14.64 16.64 17.58
C GLY A 96 -16.08 16.47 17.13
N LEU A 97 -16.92 17.47 17.36
CA LEU A 97 -18.30 17.48 16.90
C LEU A 97 -18.41 18.16 15.54
N LYS A 98 -19.23 17.60 14.65
CA LYS A 98 -19.67 18.28 13.43
C LYS A 98 -20.56 19.47 13.80
N ASN A 99 -20.49 20.55 13.02
CA ASN A 99 -21.37 21.70 13.25
C ASN A 99 -22.74 21.53 12.60
N ASN A 100 -23.52 20.60 13.10
CA ASN A 100 -24.91 20.33 12.71
C ASN A 100 -25.79 20.16 13.97
N ASN A 101 -27.03 19.72 13.81
CA ASN A 101 -28.01 19.51 14.89
C ASN A 101 -28.20 18.02 15.26
N LEU A 102 -27.36 17.13 14.73
CA LEU A 102 -27.49 15.69 14.96
C LEU A 102 -26.66 15.28 16.19
N THR A 103 -27.28 14.54 17.11
CA THR A 103 -26.59 13.92 18.25
C THR A 103 -25.49 12.99 17.76
N GLU A 104 -24.29 13.14 18.31
CA GLU A 104 -23.13 12.31 17.93
C GLU A 104 -22.71 11.44 19.11
N SER A 105 -22.50 10.14 18.84
CA SER A 105 -22.05 9.17 19.84
C SER A 105 -20.66 8.66 19.48
N PHE A 106 -19.79 8.60 20.48
CA PHE A 106 -18.40 8.18 20.34
C PHE A 106 -18.14 6.98 21.24
N THR A 107 -17.39 6.01 20.72
CA THR A 107 -16.88 4.90 21.53
C THR A 107 -15.69 5.40 22.33
N LEU A 108 -15.75 5.24 23.65
CA LEU A 108 -14.65 5.55 24.56
C LEU A 108 -13.72 4.35 24.66
N LYS A 109 -12.42 4.62 24.84
CA LYS A 109 -11.48 3.59 25.29
C LYS A 109 -11.95 3.06 26.64
N HIS A 110 -12.26 1.77 26.70
CA HIS A 110 -12.75 1.10 27.92
C HIS A 110 -12.03 -0.22 28.19
N THR A 111 -10.99 -0.53 27.41
CA THR A 111 -10.12 -1.68 27.59
C THR A 111 -8.65 -1.27 27.64
N ALA A 112 -7.85 -2.00 28.42
CA ALA A 112 -6.40 -1.91 28.49
C ALA A 112 -5.82 -3.32 28.67
N GLY A 113 -4.81 -3.69 27.88
CA GLY A 113 -4.23 -5.04 27.93
C GLY A 113 -5.28 -6.16 27.77
N GLY A 114 -6.28 -5.95 26.91
CA GLY A 114 -7.37 -6.90 26.66
C GLY A 114 -8.46 -6.97 27.75
N ASN A 115 -8.33 -6.24 28.86
CA ASN A 115 -9.28 -6.27 29.97
C ASN A 115 -10.05 -4.96 30.07
N MET A 116 -11.32 -5.01 30.49
CA MET A 116 -12.13 -3.82 30.72
C MET A 116 -11.71 -3.09 32.02
N PHE A 117 -11.83 -1.77 32.02
CA PHE A 117 -11.65 -0.97 33.24
C PHE A 117 -12.88 -0.10 33.53
N ALA A 118 -13.11 0.16 34.81
CA ALA A 118 -14.20 0.99 35.27
C ALA A 118 -13.74 2.43 35.55
N CYS A 119 -14.64 3.38 35.34
CA CYS A 119 -14.47 4.78 35.69
C CYS A 119 -15.54 5.19 36.69
N ARG A 120 -15.18 6.11 37.58
CA ARG A 120 -16.10 6.82 38.47
C ARG A 120 -16.31 8.27 38.05
N PHE A 121 -15.29 8.85 37.44
CA PHE A 121 -15.26 10.23 36.96
C PHE A 121 -15.01 10.25 35.45
N ILE A 122 -15.67 11.19 34.77
CA ILE A 122 -15.43 11.54 33.36
C ILE A 122 -15.18 13.04 33.30
N LYS A 123 -14.08 13.47 32.69
CA LYS A 123 -13.74 14.88 32.49
C LYS A 123 -13.72 15.18 30.99
N ILE A 124 -14.60 16.07 30.56
CA ILE A 124 -14.68 16.57 29.19
C ILE A 124 -13.89 17.87 29.13
N VAL A 125 -12.93 17.96 28.21
CA VAL A 125 -12.03 19.10 28.04
C VAL A 125 -12.23 19.66 26.64
N PRO A 126 -13.05 20.72 26.48
CA PRO A 126 -13.12 21.46 25.23
C PRO A 126 -11.76 22.07 24.86
N ILE A 127 -11.39 21.98 23.58
CA ILE A 127 -10.12 22.51 23.06
C ILE A 127 -10.38 23.61 22.03
N GLN A 128 -11.35 23.40 21.14
CA GLN A 128 -11.64 24.34 20.06
C GLN A 128 -13.15 24.39 19.77
N SER A 129 -13.71 25.59 19.67
CA SER A 129 -15.07 25.85 19.18
C SER A 129 -15.06 26.09 17.67
N TRP A 130 -16.21 25.97 17.00
CA TRP A 130 -16.33 26.27 15.57
C TRP A 130 -16.17 27.77 15.25
N GLY A 131 -16.59 28.64 16.17
CA GLY A 131 -16.29 30.06 16.15
C GLY A 131 -15.11 30.39 17.06
N PRO A 132 -13.92 30.74 16.53
CA PRO A 132 -12.69 30.90 17.31
C PRO A 132 -12.80 31.86 18.50
N SER A 133 -13.62 32.91 18.37
CA SER A 133 -13.82 33.94 19.40
C SER A 133 -14.94 33.63 20.39
N PHE A 134 -15.59 32.46 20.27
CA PHE A 134 -16.72 32.08 21.11
C PHE A 134 -16.32 31.03 22.15
N ASN A 135 -16.99 31.11 23.31
CA ASN A 135 -16.83 30.17 24.42
C ASN A 135 -17.24 28.74 24.02
N PHE A 136 -16.87 27.77 24.85
CA PHE A 136 -17.22 26.38 24.61
C PHE A 136 -18.62 26.10 25.17
N SER A 137 -19.46 25.41 24.40
CA SER A 137 -20.76 24.97 24.88
C SER A 137 -20.96 23.46 24.74
N ILE A 138 -21.60 22.87 25.75
CA ILE A 138 -22.08 21.49 25.73
C ILE A 138 -23.58 21.53 26.00
N TRP A 139 -24.38 20.93 25.12
CA TRP A 139 -25.84 20.99 25.21
C TRP A 139 -26.38 19.88 26.09
N HIS A 140 -26.00 18.64 25.82
CA HIS A 140 -26.40 17.47 26.58
C HIS A 140 -25.33 16.40 26.49
N VAL A 141 -25.14 15.62 27.56
CA VAL A 141 -24.24 14.48 27.60
C VAL A 141 -25.01 13.23 28.02
N GLN A 142 -24.85 12.14 27.30
CA GLN A 142 -25.35 10.83 27.72
C GLN A 142 -24.20 9.83 27.75
N LEU A 143 -24.07 9.10 28.86
CA LEU A 143 -23.09 8.04 29.02
C LEU A 143 -23.79 6.69 28.96
N ARG A 144 -23.23 5.72 28.21
CA ARG A 144 -23.72 4.34 28.22
C ARG A 144 -22.60 3.35 28.47
N GLY A 145 -22.96 2.23 29.08
CA GLY A 145 -22.00 1.17 29.36
C GLY A 145 -22.57 0.13 30.31
N ILE A 146 -21.68 -0.52 31.05
CA ILE A 146 -22.00 -1.64 31.94
C ILE A 146 -21.90 -1.16 33.38
N ASP A 147 -23.02 -1.23 34.11
CA ASP A 147 -23.14 -0.90 35.54
C ASP A 147 -23.44 -2.11 36.43
N ASP A 148 -23.50 -3.32 35.87
CA ASP A 148 -23.63 -4.56 36.64
C ASP A 148 -22.43 -4.71 37.60
N TRP A 149 -22.73 -4.67 38.90
CA TRP A 149 -21.75 -4.72 39.96
C TRP A 149 -20.85 -5.97 39.91
N ASN A 150 -21.34 -7.12 39.44
CA ASN A 150 -20.54 -8.34 39.36
C ASN A 150 -19.38 -8.19 38.36
N ILE A 151 -19.64 -7.50 37.24
CA ILE A 151 -18.64 -7.22 36.21
C ILE A 151 -17.76 -6.05 36.64
N VAL A 152 -18.38 -4.95 37.08
CA VAL A 152 -17.69 -3.72 37.44
C VAL A 152 -16.73 -3.94 38.59
N LYS A 153 -17.11 -4.68 39.64
CA LYS A 153 -16.24 -4.95 40.79
C LYS A 153 -14.91 -5.58 40.35
N SER A 154 -14.96 -6.57 39.46
CA SER A 154 -13.78 -7.22 38.90
C SER A 154 -12.93 -6.24 38.09
N CYS A 155 -13.57 -5.39 37.28
CA CYS A 155 -12.89 -4.35 36.50
C CYS A 155 -12.20 -3.29 37.38
N VAL A 156 -12.83 -2.89 38.50
CA VAL A 156 -12.26 -1.94 39.48
C VAL A 156 -11.01 -2.53 40.12
N SER A 157 -11.10 -3.75 40.65
CA SER A 157 -9.95 -4.42 41.28
C SER A 157 -8.80 -4.64 40.29
N TRP A 158 -9.11 -5.09 39.07
CA TRP A 158 -8.12 -5.28 38.02
C TRP A 158 -7.45 -3.96 37.63
N PHE A 159 -8.23 -2.89 37.42
CA PHE A 159 -7.68 -1.61 37.00
C PHE A 159 -6.81 -0.95 38.08
N SER A 160 -7.18 -1.08 39.36
CA SER A 160 -6.32 -0.64 40.47
C SER A 160 -4.97 -1.37 40.46
N TYR A 161 -4.98 -2.69 40.29
CA TYR A 161 -3.75 -3.49 40.18
C TYR A 161 -2.93 -3.13 38.93
N TYR A 162 -3.59 -2.96 37.78
CA TYR A 162 -2.96 -2.54 36.53
C TYR A 162 -2.27 -1.18 36.69
N ARG A 163 -2.95 -0.21 37.31
CA ARG A 163 -2.40 1.12 37.59
C ARG A 163 -1.18 1.06 38.50
N GLU A 164 -1.25 0.28 39.59
CA GLU A 164 -0.12 0.10 40.49
C GLU A 164 1.10 -0.47 39.74
N LYS A 165 0.89 -1.53 38.95
CA LYS A 165 1.93 -2.11 38.10
C LYS A 165 2.51 -1.09 37.12
N GLU A 166 1.67 -0.30 36.48
CA GLU A 166 2.11 0.71 35.51
C GLU A 166 2.85 1.89 36.17
N THR A 167 2.43 2.31 37.35
CA THR A 167 3.15 3.30 38.17
C THR A 167 4.55 2.79 38.51
N ILE A 168 4.66 1.54 38.98
CA ILE A 168 5.97 0.91 39.24
C ILE A 168 6.81 0.87 37.96
N ARG A 169 6.21 0.47 36.83
CA ARG A 169 6.90 0.43 35.52
C ARG A 169 7.42 1.80 35.10
N LEU A 170 6.63 2.85 35.30
CA LEU A 170 7.04 4.24 35.02
C LEU A 170 8.14 4.73 35.97
N CYS A 171 8.10 4.36 37.25
CA CYS A 171 9.19 4.61 38.18
C CYS A 171 10.48 3.91 37.74
N LEU A 172 10.41 2.64 37.35
CA LEU A 172 11.54 1.90 36.77
C LEU A 172 12.09 2.61 35.52
N LYS A 173 11.21 3.07 34.62
CA LYS A 173 11.62 3.84 33.44
C LYS A 173 12.37 5.12 33.84
N HIS A 174 11.82 5.87 34.78
CA HIS A 174 12.39 7.12 35.26
C HIS A 174 13.76 6.91 35.90
N PHE A 175 13.90 5.90 36.78
CA PHE A 175 15.16 5.55 37.41
C PHE A 175 16.22 5.12 36.41
N ARG A 176 15.84 4.32 35.40
CA ARG A 176 16.76 3.92 34.32
C ARG A 176 17.24 5.12 33.50
N GLN A 177 16.35 6.04 33.15
CA GLN A 177 16.69 7.24 32.37
C GLN A 177 17.64 8.20 33.10
N HIS A 178 17.58 8.24 34.43
CA HIS A 178 18.42 9.11 35.26
C HIS A 178 19.61 8.35 35.89
N ASN A 179 19.86 7.11 35.48
CA ASN A 179 20.91 6.24 36.00
C ASN A 179 20.84 6.01 37.53
N TYR A 180 19.65 5.96 38.11
CA TYR A 180 19.43 5.59 39.51
C TYR A 180 19.36 4.05 39.67
N SER A 181 20.48 3.38 39.40
CA SER A 181 20.57 1.91 39.29
C SER A 181 20.14 1.17 40.56
N GLU A 182 20.55 1.64 41.75
CA GLU A 182 20.19 1.00 43.03
C GLU A 182 18.67 1.03 43.28
N ALA A 183 18.03 2.17 42.99
CA ALA A 183 16.58 2.33 43.12
C ALA A 183 15.84 1.46 42.09
N PHE A 184 16.36 1.40 40.85
CA PHE A 184 15.83 0.56 39.79
C PHE A 184 15.84 -0.92 40.19
N GLU A 185 17.01 -1.46 40.55
CA GLU A 185 17.19 -2.87 40.90
C GLU A 185 16.37 -3.25 42.15
N SER A 186 16.39 -2.39 43.18
CA SER A 186 15.65 -2.63 44.42
C SER A 186 14.14 -2.70 44.16
N LEU A 187 13.60 -1.75 43.40
CA LEU A 187 12.18 -1.71 43.08
C LEU A 187 11.79 -2.87 42.17
N GLN A 188 12.59 -3.18 41.14
CA GLN A 188 12.31 -4.28 40.21
C GLN A 188 12.33 -5.63 40.92
N LYS A 189 13.34 -5.88 41.77
CA LYS A 189 13.48 -7.13 42.53
C LYS A 189 12.31 -7.34 43.49
N LYS A 190 11.86 -6.28 44.17
CA LYS A 190 10.76 -6.36 45.14
C LYS A 190 9.39 -6.54 44.47
N THR A 191 9.15 -5.84 43.37
CA THR A 191 7.83 -5.80 42.72
C THR A 191 7.68 -6.85 41.62
N ARG A 192 8.79 -7.36 41.07
CA ARG A 192 8.85 -8.26 39.91
C ARG A 192 8.18 -7.68 38.65
N VAL A 193 7.96 -6.38 38.60
CA VAL A 193 7.41 -5.69 37.43
C VAL A 193 8.49 -5.58 36.36
N GLN A 194 8.20 -6.09 35.17
CA GLN A 194 9.06 -5.94 34.01
C GLN A 194 8.87 -4.54 33.41
N LEU A 195 9.98 -3.83 33.17
CA LEU A 195 9.97 -2.50 32.55
C LEU A 195 9.56 -2.58 31.07
N GLU A 196 10.18 -3.51 30.35
CA GLU A 196 10.14 -3.66 28.90
C GLU A 196 10.56 -5.08 28.50
N ASP A 197 10.53 -5.36 27.20
CA ASP A 197 10.96 -6.63 26.64
C ASP A 197 12.44 -6.96 26.96
N ALA A 198 12.76 -8.25 27.05
CA ALA A 198 14.11 -8.72 27.32
C ALA A 198 15.12 -8.28 26.25
N LEU A 199 14.71 -8.16 24.99
CA LEU A 199 15.54 -7.70 23.89
C LEU A 199 15.92 -6.22 24.05
N LEU A 200 14.97 -5.37 24.43
CA LEU A 200 15.23 -3.95 24.73
C LEU A 200 16.15 -3.80 25.95
N SER A 201 15.95 -4.64 26.96
CA SER A 201 16.79 -4.64 28.16
C SER A 201 18.24 -5.00 27.82
N LYS A 202 18.46 -6.01 26.96
CA LYS A 202 19.78 -6.39 26.44
C LYS A 202 20.39 -5.31 25.55
N LEU A 203 19.61 -4.69 24.68
CA LEU A 203 20.08 -3.61 23.81
C LEU A 203 20.58 -2.43 24.65
N HIS A 204 19.85 -2.02 25.69
CA HIS A 204 20.31 -0.99 26.61
C HIS A 204 21.58 -1.41 27.36
N GLN A 205 21.69 -2.67 27.78
CA GLN A 205 22.89 -3.17 28.44
C GLN A 205 24.12 -3.02 27.54
N CYS A 206 24.07 -3.54 26.31
CA CYS A 206 25.18 -3.44 25.37
C CYS A 206 25.48 -1.98 24.99
N LEU A 207 24.46 -1.21 24.61
CA LEU A 207 24.64 0.12 24.04
C LEU A 207 24.96 1.20 25.08
N VAL A 208 24.28 1.19 26.23
CA VAL A 208 24.33 2.27 27.23
C VAL A 208 25.23 1.93 28.40
N VAL A 209 25.18 0.69 28.89
CA VAL A 209 25.95 0.29 30.09
C VAL A 209 27.37 -0.14 29.73
N GLU A 210 27.53 -0.97 28.70
CA GLU A 210 28.81 -1.56 28.31
C GLU A 210 29.53 -0.79 27.21
N GLY A 211 28.79 -0.05 26.37
CA GLY A 211 29.35 0.62 25.20
C GLY A 211 29.81 -0.35 24.09
N ASP A 212 29.27 -1.57 24.06
CA ASP A 212 29.55 -2.58 23.04
C ASP A 212 28.66 -2.36 21.82
N TYR A 213 29.14 -1.53 20.90
CA TYR A 213 28.42 -1.19 19.67
C TYR A 213 28.30 -2.39 18.71
N ILE A 214 29.28 -3.30 18.69
CA ILE A 214 29.28 -4.46 17.80
C ILE A 214 28.19 -5.45 18.24
N ALA A 215 28.12 -5.76 19.54
CA ALA A 215 27.07 -6.60 20.07
C ALA A 215 25.68 -5.99 19.86
N ALA A 216 25.55 -4.67 20.01
CA ALA A 216 24.30 -3.96 19.74
C ALA A 216 23.87 -4.08 18.26
N GLU A 217 24.79 -3.91 17.30
CA GLU A 217 24.51 -4.11 15.88
C GLU A 217 24.07 -5.54 15.57
N HIS A 218 24.78 -6.55 16.10
CA HIS A 218 24.42 -7.95 15.93
C HIS A 218 23.02 -8.25 16.48
N LEU A 219 22.66 -7.65 17.62
CA LEU A 219 21.35 -7.81 18.24
C LEU A 219 20.23 -7.18 17.38
N LEU A 220 20.48 -6.01 16.78
CA LEU A 220 19.54 -5.37 15.85
C LEU A 220 19.37 -6.15 14.54
N VAL A 221 20.47 -6.66 13.95
CA VAL A 221 20.41 -7.53 12.76
C VAL A 221 19.62 -8.79 13.06
N LYS A 222 19.85 -9.42 14.21
CA LYS A 222 19.06 -10.57 14.65
C LYS A 222 17.59 -10.21 14.81
N ALA A 223 17.27 -9.10 15.47
CA ALA A 223 15.90 -8.64 15.64
C ALA A 223 15.20 -8.40 14.29
N ALA A 224 15.92 -7.86 13.29
CA ALA A 224 15.40 -7.71 11.94
C ALA A 224 15.11 -9.06 11.29
N ASN A 225 16.06 -10.01 11.36
CA ASN A 225 15.89 -11.35 10.78
C ASN A 225 14.79 -12.17 11.47
N ASP A 226 14.56 -11.93 12.77
CA ASP A 226 13.51 -12.57 13.56
C ASP A 226 12.12 -11.89 13.35
N GLY A 227 12.02 -10.91 12.45
CA GLY A 227 10.77 -10.22 12.09
C GLY A 227 10.32 -9.13 13.07
N CYS A 228 11.13 -8.79 14.09
CA CYS A 228 10.75 -7.79 15.10
C CYS A 228 10.66 -6.37 14.54
N LEU A 229 11.23 -6.13 13.35
CA LEU A 229 11.32 -4.81 12.71
C LEU A 229 10.54 -4.73 11.40
N ASP A 230 9.75 -5.75 11.03
CA ASP A 230 9.10 -5.86 9.71
C ASP A 230 8.22 -4.65 9.39
N GLN A 231 7.34 -4.25 10.33
CA GLN A 231 6.49 -3.07 10.16
C GLN A 231 7.29 -1.79 9.88
N TYR A 232 8.46 -1.64 10.52
CA TYR A 232 9.33 -0.50 10.28
C TYR A 232 10.01 -0.60 8.91
N LEU A 233 10.50 -1.80 8.56
CA LEU A 233 11.20 -2.08 7.30
C LEU A 233 10.28 -1.88 6.09
N GLU A 234 9.02 -2.33 6.16
CA GLU A 234 8.00 -2.13 5.14
C GLU A 234 7.70 -0.65 4.86
N GLN A 235 7.80 0.20 5.88
CA GLN A 235 7.57 1.64 5.76
C GLN A 235 8.79 2.40 5.23
N GLN A 236 9.95 1.74 5.11
CA GLN A 236 11.13 2.40 4.60
C GLN A 236 11.04 2.68 3.11
N THR A 237 11.64 3.80 2.70
CA THR A 237 11.78 4.11 1.28
C THR A 237 12.85 3.21 0.67
N HIS A 238 12.46 2.42 -0.33
CA HIS A 238 13.38 1.57 -1.07
C HIS A 238 14.43 2.44 -1.78
N LYS A 239 15.72 2.13 -1.58
CA LYS A 239 16.82 2.78 -2.28
C LYS A 239 17.37 1.83 -3.34
N ALA A 240 17.23 2.20 -4.60
CA ALA A 240 17.84 1.45 -5.69
C ALA A 240 19.37 1.51 -5.57
N ARG A 241 20.01 0.34 -5.47
CA ARG A 241 21.46 0.21 -5.51
C ARG A 241 21.84 -0.59 -6.74
N TRP A 242 22.51 0.07 -7.67
CA TRP A 242 23.02 -0.56 -8.88
C TRP A 242 24.40 -1.15 -8.59
N VAL A 243 24.53 -2.47 -8.76
CA VAL A 243 25.81 -3.17 -8.67
C VAL A 243 26.00 -4.00 -9.93
N PRO A 244 27.22 -4.06 -10.48
CA PRO A 244 27.52 -4.97 -11.58
C PRO A 244 27.30 -6.42 -11.14
N LEU A 245 26.46 -7.15 -11.87
CA LEU A 245 26.38 -8.60 -11.78
C LEU A 245 27.53 -9.18 -12.63
N ILE A 246 28.71 -9.35 -12.03
CA ILE A 246 29.85 -10.00 -12.70
C ILE A 246 29.73 -11.50 -12.41
N PRO A 247 29.45 -12.37 -13.40
CA PRO A 247 29.53 -13.80 -13.19
C PRO A 247 30.98 -14.20 -12.85
N PRO A 248 31.21 -15.18 -11.97
CA PRO A 248 32.56 -15.61 -11.62
C PRO A 248 33.24 -16.19 -12.87
N PRO A 249 34.49 -15.79 -13.20
CA PRO A 249 35.26 -16.48 -14.22
C PRO A 249 35.57 -17.88 -13.71
N LYS A 250 34.84 -18.89 -14.22
CA LYS A 250 35.12 -20.29 -13.94
C LYS A 250 35.58 -20.97 -15.23
N SER A 251 36.85 -21.34 -15.20
CA SER A 251 37.56 -22.27 -16.09
C SER A 251 37.98 -21.74 -17.48
N SER A 252 39.06 -22.37 -17.94
CA SER A 252 39.86 -22.14 -19.14
C SER A 252 39.18 -22.47 -20.47
N ASP A 253 37.85 -22.56 -20.50
CA ASP A 253 37.09 -22.83 -21.72
C ASP A 253 36.58 -21.51 -22.31
N ASN A 254 36.83 -21.30 -23.60
CA ASN A 254 36.40 -20.14 -24.40
C ASN A 254 34.86 -19.98 -24.54
N GLU A 255 34.05 -20.65 -23.71
CA GLU A 255 32.60 -20.54 -23.71
C GLU A 255 32.18 -19.40 -22.77
N ASP A 256 31.77 -18.25 -23.32
CA ASP A 256 31.21 -17.16 -22.51
C ASP A 256 29.88 -17.63 -21.90
N HIS A 257 29.84 -17.80 -20.57
CA HIS A 257 28.70 -18.35 -19.83
C HIS A 257 27.60 -17.30 -19.59
N ARG A 258 27.45 -16.34 -20.49
CA ARG A 258 26.52 -15.21 -20.36
C ARG A 258 26.14 -14.68 -21.75
N PRO A 259 24.99 -14.01 -21.88
CA PRO A 259 24.64 -13.34 -23.12
C PRO A 259 25.66 -12.24 -23.46
N GLY A 260 26.08 -12.21 -24.74
CA GLY A 260 26.91 -11.13 -25.29
C GLY A 260 26.18 -9.78 -25.39
N MET A 261 26.90 -8.75 -25.89
CA MET A 261 26.34 -7.41 -26.12
C MET A 261 25.14 -7.45 -27.06
N ARG A 262 24.08 -6.68 -26.75
CA ARG A 262 22.83 -6.70 -27.52
C ARG A 262 21.94 -5.48 -27.27
N GLY A 263 21.39 -4.90 -28.32
CA GLY A 263 20.30 -3.91 -28.31
C GLY A 263 18.97 -4.51 -28.74
N GLY A 264 17.84 -3.92 -28.33
CA GLY A 264 16.50 -4.36 -28.77
C GLY A 264 16.06 -5.78 -28.33
N HIS A 265 16.85 -6.44 -27.47
CA HIS A 265 16.50 -7.72 -26.83
C HIS A 265 15.30 -7.56 -25.89
N GLN A 266 14.63 -8.66 -25.57
CA GLN A 266 13.51 -8.64 -24.64
C GLN A 266 13.75 -9.57 -23.47
N MET A 267 13.15 -9.21 -22.32
CA MET A 267 13.25 -9.96 -21.09
C MET A 267 11.88 -10.07 -20.42
N CYS A 268 11.62 -11.20 -19.77
CA CYS A 268 10.52 -11.39 -18.85
C CYS A 268 11.02 -12.07 -17.58
N ILE A 269 10.36 -11.82 -16.45
CA ILE A 269 10.69 -12.39 -15.16
C ILE A 269 9.56 -13.30 -14.69
N ASP A 270 9.92 -14.50 -14.27
CA ASP A 270 9.07 -15.35 -13.44
C ASP A 270 9.42 -15.09 -11.98
N VAL A 271 8.56 -14.35 -11.28
CA VAL A 271 8.77 -14.02 -9.86
C VAL A 271 8.63 -15.23 -8.94
N HIS A 272 7.92 -16.28 -9.35
CA HIS A 272 7.71 -17.46 -8.52
C HIS A 272 8.93 -18.38 -8.53
N THR A 273 9.58 -18.50 -9.69
CA THR A 273 10.80 -19.31 -9.85
C THR A 273 12.08 -18.48 -9.80
N GLU A 274 11.95 -17.15 -9.62
CA GLU A 274 13.04 -16.18 -9.56
C GLU A 274 13.99 -16.28 -10.77
N ASN A 275 13.41 -16.52 -11.95
CA ASN A 275 14.12 -16.67 -13.21
C ASN A 275 13.82 -15.51 -14.16
N ILE A 276 14.85 -15.03 -14.86
CA ILE A 276 14.73 -14.00 -15.88
C ILE A 276 15.11 -14.59 -17.23
N TYR A 277 14.19 -14.58 -18.18
CA TYR A 277 14.42 -15.05 -19.54
C TYR A 277 14.85 -13.87 -20.42
N LEU A 278 15.78 -14.12 -21.33
CA LEU A 278 16.30 -13.13 -22.28
C LEU A 278 16.34 -13.76 -23.67
N PHE A 279 15.75 -13.08 -24.66
CA PHE A 279 15.75 -13.57 -26.04
C PHE A 279 16.20 -12.50 -27.05
N GLY A 280 17.02 -12.95 -28.00
CA GLY A 280 17.39 -12.23 -29.21
C GLY A 280 18.06 -10.88 -28.95
N GLY A 281 17.76 -9.91 -29.83
CA GLY A 281 18.41 -8.60 -29.89
C GLY A 281 19.38 -8.48 -31.07
N TRP A 282 20.16 -7.41 -31.10
CA TRP A 282 21.13 -7.10 -32.15
C TRP A 282 22.48 -6.78 -31.53
N ASP A 283 23.54 -7.48 -31.94
CA ASP A 283 24.88 -7.36 -31.33
C ASP A 283 25.75 -6.22 -31.90
N GLY A 284 25.21 -5.44 -32.82
CA GLY A 284 25.95 -4.42 -33.58
C GLY A 284 26.24 -4.84 -35.03
N THR A 285 26.06 -6.11 -35.37
CA THR A 285 26.28 -6.66 -36.71
C THR A 285 25.07 -7.44 -37.20
N THR A 286 24.52 -8.35 -36.38
CA THR A 286 23.43 -9.24 -36.75
C THR A 286 22.37 -9.34 -35.66
N ASP A 287 21.14 -9.63 -36.07
CA ASP A 287 20.11 -10.08 -35.13
C ASP A 287 20.48 -11.44 -34.53
N LEU A 288 20.09 -11.66 -33.29
CA LEU A 288 20.40 -12.85 -32.50
C LEU A 288 19.15 -13.74 -32.33
N SER A 289 19.37 -15.07 -32.27
CA SER A 289 18.36 -16.10 -32.01
C SER A 289 18.67 -16.92 -30.76
N ASP A 290 19.49 -16.41 -29.84
CA ASP A 290 19.83 -17.11 -28.60
C ASP A 290 18.82 -16.82 -27.48
N LEU A 291 18.53 -17.84 -26.67
CA LEU A 291 17.65 -17.79 -25.50
C LEU A 291 18.46 -18.10 -24.24
N TRP A 292 18.37 -17.23 -23.25
CA TRP A 292 19.09 -17.33 -21.98
C TRP A 292 18.13 -17.24 -20.79
N CYS A 293 18.54 -17.83 -19.67
CA CYS A 293 17.86 -17.70 -18.39
C CYS A 293 18.86 -17.29 -17.31
N TYR A 294 18.51 -16.33 -16.47
CA TYR A 294 19.25 -15.91 -15.29
C TYR A 294 18.47 -16.28 -14.04
N HIS A 295 19.08 -17.11 -13.18
CA HIS A 295 18.50 -17.49 -11.89
C HIS A 295 18.97 -16.51 -10.82
N ILE A 296 18.03 -15.77 -10.23
CA ILE A 296 18.32 -14.68 -9.29
C ILE A 296 19.03 -15.17 -8.01
N PRO A 297 18.58 -16.26 -7.34
CA PRO A 297 19.20 -16.71 -6.09
C PRO A 297 20.65 -17.17 -6.24
N SER A 298 20.99 -17.84 -7.35
CA SER A 298 22.37 -18.30 -7.61
C SER A 298 23.23 -17.28 -8.33
N GLY A 299 22.63 -16.23 -8.90
CA GLY A 299 23.31 -15.20 -9.67
C GLY A 299 23.98 -15.73 -10.95
N SER A 300 23.37 -16.72 -11.62
CA SER A 300 24.00 -17.43 -12.74
C SER A 300 23.14 -17.45 -13.99
N TRP A 301 23.79 -17.29 -15.15
CA TRP A 301 23.20 -17.45 -16.47
C TRP A 301 23.28 -18.90 -16.95
N THR A 302 22.26 -19.33 -17.69
CA THR A 302 22.20 -20.60 -18.42
C THR A 302 21.75 -20.32 -19.85
N CYS A 303 22.51 -20.84 -20.83
CA CYS A 303 22.09 -20.80 -22.23
C CYS A 303 21.05 -21.90 -22.46
N LEU A 304 19.80 -21.52 -22.73
CA LEU A 304 18.72 -22.47 -23.02
C LEU A 304 18.74 -22.89 -24.49
N SER A 305 19.11 -21.95 -25.37
CA SER A 305 19.27 -22.19 -26.80
C SER A 305 20.31 -21.24 -27.41
N ARG A 306 21.23 -21.78 -28.22
CA ARG A 306 22.19 -20.98 -29.01
C ARG A 306 21.62 -20.55 -30.36
N ASP A 307 20.63 -21.27 -30.87
CA ASP A 307 19.93 -20.94 -32.11
C ASP A 307 18.51 -21.52 -32.04
N THR A 308 17.54 -20.66 -31.73
CA THR A 308 16.13 -21.06 -31.69
C THR A 308 15.61 -21.48 -33.05
N THR A 309 16.17 -20.98 -34.16
CA THR A 309 15.73 -21.32 -35.52
C THR A 309 15.92 -22.81 -35.80
N ALA A 310 17.09 -23.35 -35.44
CA ALA A 310 17.40 -24.77 -35.59
C ALA A 310 16.52 -25.68 -34.70
N GLN A 311 15.86 -25.10 -33.70
CA GLN A 311 15.00 -25.80 -32.73
C GLN A 311 13.51 -25.56 -32.98
N GLY A 312 13.14 -25.10 -34.20
CA GLY A 312 11.74 -24.84 -34.56
C GLY A 312 11.15 -23.58 -33.91
N GLY A 313 11.99 -22.74 -33.32
CA GLY A 313 11.63 -21.47 -32.73
C GLY A 313 11.77 -20.27 -33.67
N PRO A 314 11.65 -19.05 -33.12
CA PRO A 314 11.68 -17.84 -33.91
C PRO A 314 13.06 -17.63 -34.57
N THR A 315 13.08 -17.08 -35.78
CA THR A 315 14.31 -16.62 -36.44
C THR A 315 15.00 -15.49 -35.64
N PRO A 316 16.28 -15.17 -35.92
CA PRO A 316 16.95 -14.05 -35.28
C PRO A 316 16.13 -12.76 -35.39
N ARG A 317 16.04 -12.01 -34.29
CA ARG A 317 15.19 -10.81 -34.22
C ARG A 317 15.55 -9.83 -33.11
N SER A 318 15.32 -8.56 -33.38
CA SER A 318 15.35 -7.44 -32.42
C SER A 318 14.04 -6.64 -32.44
N CYS A 319 13.82 -5.82 -31.41
CA CYS A 319 12.63 -4.95 -31.24
C CYS A 319 11.27 -5.68 -31.26
N HIS A 320 11.30 -6.99 -31.03
CA HIS A 320 10.14 -7.84 -30.75
C HIS A 320 9.63 -7.58 -29.32
N LYS A 321 8.59 -8.30 -28.88
CA LYS A 321 8.18 -8.36 -27.48
C LYS A 321 7.90 -9.77 -27.00
N MET A 322 8.05 -9.97 -25.69
CA MET A 322 7.68 -11.21 -25.00
C MET A 322 6.79 -10.93 -23.78
N CYS A 323 5.88 -11.86 -23.48
CA CYS A 323 5.20 -11.92 -22.18
C CYS A 323 5.21 -13.35 -21.64
N LEU A 324 5.25 -13.46 -20.31
CA LEU A 324 5.18 -14.72 -19.59
C LEU A 324 3.74 -14.95 -19.07
N ASP A 325 3.23 -16.15 -19.28
CA ASP A 325 2.17 -16.75 -18.46
C ASP A 325 2.87 -17.59 -17.37
N PRO A 326 2.95 -17.12 -16.12
CA PRO A 326 3.67 -17.82 -15.05
C PRO A 326 2.94 -19.08 -14.57
N GLU A 327 1.61 -19.13 -14.66
CA GLU A 327 0.83 -20.30 -14.23
C GLU A 327 1.04 -21.49 -15.18
N ARG A 328 1.08 -21.23 -16.49
CA ARG A 328 1.31 -22.26 -17.52
C ARG A 328 2.77 -22.41 -17.92
N LYS A 329 3.62 -21.52 -17.41
CA LYS A 329 5.06 -21.43 -17.74
C LYS A 329 5.29 -21.35 -19.25
N LYS A 330 4.61 -20.41 -19.89
CA LYS A 330 4.66 -20.19 -21.34
C LYS A 330 5.17 -18.78 -21.64
N ILE A 331 6.13 -18.66 -22.55
CA ILE A 331 6.63 -17.37 -23.02
C ILE A 331 6.16 -17.16 -24.44
N PHE A 332 5.34 -16.14 -24.66
CA PHE A 332 4.83 -15.77 -25.98
C PHE A 332 5.70 -14.70 -26.60
N THR A 333 6.01 -14.82 -27.89
CA THR A 333 6.92 -13.92 -28.61
C THR A 333 6.31 -13.49 -29.95
N ILE A 334 6.23 -12.18 -30.19
CA ILE A 334 5.68 -11.60 -31.43
C ILE A 334 6.47 -10.38 -31.90
N GLY A 335 6.44 -10.16 -33.21
CA GLY A 335 7.00 -8.99 -33.87
C GLY A 335 8.51 -9.06 -34.06
N ARG A 336 9.04 -8.08 -34.78
CA ARG A 336 10.46 -7.83 -35.02
C ARG A 336 10.65 -6.59 -35.87
N TYR A 337 11.83 -5.97 -35.79
CA TYR A 337 12.26 -4.99 -36.77
C TYR A 337 12.88 -5.68 -38.01
N LEU A 338 12.78 -5.02 -39.16
CA LEU A 338 13.46 -5.41 -40.40
C LEU A 338 14.00 -4.17 -41.12
N ASP A 339 15.27 -4.23 -41.51
CA ASP A 339 15.89 -3.24 -42.37
C ASP A 339 15.19 -3.16 -43.73
N SER A 340 15.20 -1.98 -44.35
CA SER A 340 14.50 -1.72 -45.62
C SER A 340 14.83 -2.73 -46.72
N GLY A 341 16.09 -3.19 -46.81
CA GLY A 341 16.52 -4.19 -47.80
C GLY A 341 15.93 -5.59 -47.59
N MET A 342 15.45 -5.90 -46.40
CA MET A 342 14.87 -7.20 -46.03
C MET A 342 13.34 -7.21 -46.09
N ARG A 343 12.69 -6.07 -46.40
CA ARG A 343 11.23 -5.90 -46.43
C ARG A 343 10.60 -6.43 -47.72
N VAL A 344 10.76 -7.73 -47.94
CA VAL A 344 10.06 -8.48 -48.98
C VAL A 344 8.86 -9.22 -48.40
N PRO A 345 7.78 -9.46 -49.17
CA PRO A 345 6.53 -10.05 -48.66
C PRO A 345 6.70 -11.32 -47.82
N LYS A 346 7.67 -12.19 -48.19
CA LYS A 346 7.98 -13.42 -47.45
C LYS A 346 8.46 -13.16 -46.01
N HIS A 347 9.21 -12.08 -45.78
CA HIS A 347 9.79 -11.75 -44.48
C HIS A 347 8.88 -10.85 -43.63
N MET A 348 7.86 -10.24 -44.22
CA MET A 348 6.95 -9.33 -43.52
C MET A 348 5.78 -10.02 -42.82
N ARG A 349 5.73 -11.36 -42.82
CA ARG A 349 4.73 -12.09 -42.05
C ARG A 349 4.94 -11.88 -40.55
N SER A 350 3.84 -11.70 -39.82
CA SER A 350 3.87 -11.50 -38.38
C SER A 350 3.77 -12.85 -37.67
N ASP A 351 4.90 -13.56 -37.59
CA ASP A 351 4.95 -14.86 -36.93
C ASP A 351 4.74 -14.73 -35.41
N PHE A 352 4.09 -15.73 -34.82
CA PHE A 352 3.79 -15.78 -33.40
C PHE A 352 4.15 -17.12 -32.80
N TYR A 353 4.99 -17.11 -31.77
CA TYR A 353 5.53 -18.30 -31.14
C TYR A 353 5.21 -18.36 -29.65
N VAL A 354 5.21 -19.58 -29.12
CA VAL A 354 5.26 -19.86 -27.70
C VAL A 354 6.43 -20.77 -27.37
N TYR A 355 7.13 -20.47 -26.28
CA TYR A 355 8.12 -21.32 -25.66
C TYR A 355 7.54 -21.95 -24.41
N ASP A 356 7.64 -23.26 -24.30
CA ASP A 356 7.28 -24.04 -23.13
C ASP A 356 8.51 -24.23 -22.24
N ILE A 357 8.46 -23.66 -21.04
CA ILE A 357 9.59 -23.67 -20.10
C ILE A 357 9.84 -25.09 -19.56
N ASP A 358 8.79 -25.88 -19.30
CA ASP A 358 8.92 -27.20 -18.69
C ASP A 358 9.54 -28.22 -19.67
N SER A 359 9.17 -28.15 -20.94
CA SER A 359 9.68 -29.04 -21.99
C SER A 359 10.90 -28.47 -22.74
N ASN A 360 11.22 -27.19 -22.55
CA ASN A 360 12.26 -26.46 -23.29
C ASN A 360 12.06 -26.58 -24.81
N GLN A 361 10.83 -26.33 -25.28
CA GLN A 361 10.47 -26.44 -26.70
C GLN A 361 9.75 -25.20 -27.20
N TRP A 362 10.06 -24.81 -28.44
CA TRP A 362 9.33 -23.79 -29.16
C TRP A 362 8.18 -24.40 -29.96
N THR A 363 7.10 -23.65 -30.13
CA THR A 363 5.99 -23.99 -31.01
C THR A 363 5.54 -22.75 -31.76
N LEU A 364 5.45 -22.86 -33.09
CA LEU A 364 4.83 -21.86 -33.95
C LEU A 364 3.31 -21.91 -33.77
N ILE A 365 2.71 -20.82 -33.29
CA ILE A 365 1.25 -20.70 -33.17
C ILE A 365 0.63 -20.37 -34.53
N THR A 366 1.20 -19.38 -35.23
CA THR A 366 0.80 -18.99 -36.58
C THR A 366 1.97 -18.33 -37.30
N ASP A 367 2.09 -18.56 -38.61
CA ASP A 367 3.12 -17.91 -39.44
C ASP A 367 2.76 -16.46 -39.79
N ASP A 368 1.49 -16.07 -39.69
CA ASP A 368 1.04 -14.70 -39.89
C ASP A 368 -0.19 -14.35 -39.03
N THR A 369 0.00 -13.52 -38.00
CA THR A 369 -1.09 -13.05 -37.14
C THR A 369 -2.09 -12.18 -37.89
N ALA A 370 -1.66 -11.42 -38.90
CA ALA A 370 -2.56 -10.54 -39.66
C ALA A 370 -3.64 -11.35 -40.40
N ALA A 371 -3.26 -12.49 -40.97
CA ALA A 371 -4.17 -13.41 -41.65
C ALA A 371 -5.23 -14.01 -40.70
N MET A 372 -4.95 -14.03 -39.40
CA MET A 372 -5.84 -14.53 -38.35
C MET A 372 -6.63 -13.42 -37.62
N GLY A 373 -6.63 -12.19 -38.17
CA GLY A 373 -7.30 -11.03 -37.55
C GLY A 373 -6.51 -10.38 -36.42
N GLY A 374 -5.27 -10.77 -36.22
CA GLY A 374 -4.31 -10.16 -35.29
C GLY A 374 -3.54 -8.99 -35.90
N PRO A 375 -2.49 -8.50 -35.21
CA PRO A 375 -1.67 -7.40 -35.69
C PRO A 375 -0.85 -7.79 -36.93
N SER A 376 -0.58 -6.82 -37.80
CA SER A 376 0.47 -6.93 -38.82
C SER A 376 1.85 -6.95 -38.19
N LEU A 377 2.90 -7.20 -38.99
CA LEU A 377 4.26 -7.25 -38.45
C LEU A 377 4.63 -5.89 -37.85
N VAL A 378 4.86 -5.90 -36.53
CA VAL A 378 5.10 -4.71 -35.72
C VAL A 378 6.39 -4.81 -34.93
N PHE A 379 6.98 -3.65 -34.62
CA PHE A 379 8.12 -3.52 -33.72
C PHE A 379 7.90 -2.37 -32.75
N ASP A 380 8.60 -2.39 -31.62
CA ASP A 380 8.47 -1.42 -30.52
C ASP A 380 7.03 -1.27 -30.00
N HIS A 381 6.21 -2.31 -30.16
CA HIS A 381 4.89 -2.44 -29.54
C HIS A 381 5.05 -2.85 -28.07
N GLN A 382 3.94 -3.01 -27.35
CA GLN A 382 3.93 -3.61 -26.02
C GLN A 382 3.01 -4.82 -25.99
N ILE A 383 3.34 -5.79 -25.12
CA ILE A 383 2.57 -7.01 -24.89
C ILE A 383 2.43 -7.26 -23.39
N CYS A 384 1.26 -7.69 -22.93
CA CYS A 384 1.06 -8.13 -21.55
C CYS A 384 0.08 -9.30 -21.49
N MET A 385 0.21 -10.13 -20.45
CA MET A 385 -0.64 -11.28 -20.19
C MET A 385 -1.64 -10.95 -19.07
N ASP A 386 -2.93 -11.11 -19.33
CA ASP A 386 -3.98 -11.27 -18.33
C ASP A 386 -4.07 -12.76 -18.00
N VAL A 387 -3.43 -13.16 -16.90
CA VAL A 387 -3.30 -14.56 -16.48
C VAL A 387 -4.67 -15.14 -16.13
N GLU A 388 -5.52 -14.39 -15.43
CA GLU A 388 -6.86 -14.85 -15.03
C GLU A 388 -7.76 -15.15 -16.23
N LYS A 389 -7.73 -14.28 -17.27
CA LYS A 389 -8.53 -14.46 -18.49
C LYS A 389 -7.83 -15.23 -19.59
N ASN A 390 -6.60 -15.69 -19.37
CA ASN A 390 -5.80 -16.37 -20.39
C ASN A 390 -5.71 -15.57 -21.69
N THR A 391 -5.55 -14.24 -21.58
CA THR A 391 -5.65 -13.32 -22.71
C THR A 391 -4.42 -12.44 -22.79
N ILE A 392 -3.82 -12.39 -23.97
CA ILE A 392 -2.68 -11.52 -24.27
C ILE A 392 -3.20 -10.25 -24.91
N TYR A 393 -2.70 -9.10 -24.48
CA TYR A 393 -2.98 -7.81 -25.11
C TYR A 393 -1.73 -7.30 -25.84
N VAL A 394 -1.90 -6.83 -27.07
CA VAL A 394 -0.83 -6.23 -27.89
C VAL A 394 -1.24 -4.81 -28.25
N PHE A 395 -0.41 -3.82 -27.92
CA PHE A 395 -0.72 -2.42 -28.16
C PHE A 395 0.44 -1.61 -28.74
N GLY A 396 0.11 -0.79 -29.72
CA GLY A 396 1.01 0.19 -30.31
C GLY A 396 2.05 -0.43 -31.23
N GLY A 397 3.23 0.19 -31.28
CA GLY A 397 4.29 -0.18 -32.21
C GLY A 397 4.01 0.24 -33.65
N ARG A 398 5.08 0.34 -34.43
CA ARG A 398 4.99 0.71 -35.85
C ARG A 398 4.76 -0.54 -36.69
N ILE A 399 3.85 -0.42 -37.65
CA ILE A 399 3.64 -1.46 -38.67
C ILE A 399 4.77 -1.35 -39.70
N LEU A 400 5.41 -2.48 -39.99
CA LEU A 400 6.35 -2.57 -41.11
C LEU A 400 5.59 -2.65 -42.43
N THR A 401 5.89 -1.72 -43.33
CA THR A 401 5.35 -1.68 -44.70
C THR A 401 6.39 -2.13 -45.72
N SER A 402 5.92 -2.75 -46.81
CA SER A 402 6.76 -3.08 -47.95
C SER A 402 7.30 -1.81 -48.58
N VAL A 403 8.53 -1.86 -49.10
CA VAL A 403 9.00 -0.83 -50.03
C VAL A 403 8.34 -1.13 -51.38
N ASN A 404 7.43 -0.27 -51.84
CA ASN A 404 6.85 -0.40 -53.18
C ASN A 404 7.96 -0.20 -54.22
N THR A 405 8.43 -1.26 -54.86
CA THR A 405 9.27 -1.19 -56.07
C THR A 405 8.37 -0.92 -57.28
N ILE A 406 7.90 0.32 -57.43
CA ILE A 406 7.48 0.86 -58.73
C ILE A 406 8.34 2.11 -58.96
N PRO A 407 9.29 2.10 -59.90
CA PRO A 407 10.03 3.31 -60.26
C PRO A 407 9.07 4.27 -60.98
N GLY A 408 8.68 5.35 -60.30
CA GLY A 408 7.89 6.44 -60.91
C GLY A 408 6.73 6.98 -60.08
N GLU A 409 6.30 6.32 -59.00
CA GLU A 409 5.31 6.86 -58.08
C GLU A 409 5.91 6.93 -56.67
N GLU A 410 6.48 8.07 -56.32
CA GLU A 410 6.70 8.46 -54.93
C GLU A 410 5.33 8.70 -54.27
N ASN A 411 4.60 7.61 -53.99
CA ASN A 411 3.47 7.65 -53.07
C ASN A 411 4.05 7.79 -51.65
N ILE A 412 4.36 9.04 -51.32
CA ILE A 412 4.66 9.54 -49.99
C ILE A 412 3.41 9.30 -49.13
N CYS A 413 3.32 8.12 -48.50
CA CYS A 413 2.53 8.00 -47.27
C CYS A 413 3.47 8.44 -46.14
N SER A 414 3.48 9.73 -45.84
CA SER A 414 4.47 10.41 -44.99
C SER A 414 4.31 10.18 -43.48
N GLU A 415 3.29 9.43 -43.03
CA GLU A 415 3.07 9.20 -41.60
C GLU A 415 3.24 7.72 -41.23
N PRO A 416 3.96 7.41 -40.14
CA PRO A 416 4.11 6.04 -39.67
C PRO A 416 2.76 5.44 -39.25
N CYS A 417 2.40 4.29 -39.83
CA CYS A 417 1.23 3.52 -39.40
C CYS A 417 1.52 2.74 -38.12
N PHE A 418 0.54 2.68 -37.21
CA PHE A 418 0.65 1.92 -35.97
C PHE A 418 -0.45 0.86 -35.86
N SER A 419 -0.19 -0.17 -35.04
CA SER A 419 -1.01 -1.39 -34.96
C SER A 419 -2.43 -1.17 -34.42
N GLY A 420 -2.59 -0.32 -33.40
CA GLY A 420 -3.81 -0.28 -32.58
C GLY A 420 -3.73 -1.24 -31.39
N LEU A 421 -4.89 -1.66 -30.87
CA LEU A 421 -5.02 -2.58 -29.72
C LEU A 421 -5.67 -3.89 -30.16
N TYR A 422 -5.01 -5.00 -29.85
CA TYR A 422 -5.49 -6.35 -30.09
C TYR A 422 -5.51 -7.16 -28.80
N SER A 423 -6.44 -8.11 -28.71
CA SER A 423 -6.39 -9.20 -27.75
C SER A 423 -6.24 -10.54 -28.46
N TYR A 424 -5.58 -11.48 -27.80
CA TYR A 424 -5.43 -12.87 -28.20
C TYR A 424 -5.85 -13.76 -27.05
N HIS A 425 -6.92 -14.54 -27.25
CA HIS A 425 -7.38 -15.48 -26.25
C HIS A 425 -6.65 -16.82 -26.44
N VAL A 426 -5.79 -17.16 -25.49
CA VAL A 426 -4.85 -18.30 -25.57
C VAL A 426 -5.59 -19.64 -25.75
N PRO A 427 -6.66 -19.97 -24.99
CA PRO A 427 -7.30 -21.28 -25.09
C PRO A 427 -7.98 -21.54 -26.44
N THR A 428 -8.52 -20.50 -27.10
CA THR A 428 -9.24 -20.65 -28.38
C THR A 428 -8.38 -20.30 -29.59
N ASN A 429 -7.15 -19.81 -29.38
CA ASN A 429 -6.25 -19.36 -30.45
C ASN A 429 -6.90 -18.30 -31.36
N THR A 430 -7.63 -17.35 -30.78
CA THR A 430 -8.38 -16.32 -31.53
C THR A 430 -7.87 -14.92 -31.24
N TRP A 431 -7.60 -14.17 -32.30
CA TRP A 431 -7.34 -12.73 -32.22
C TRP A 431 -8.65 -11.93 -32.28
N THR A 432 -8.67 -10.79 -31.61
CA THR A 432 -9.73 -9.79 -31.72
C THR A 432 -9.12 -8.41 -31.74
N LYS A 433 -9.47 -7.62 -32.75
CA LYS A 433 -9.09 -6.21 -32.78
C LYS A 433 -10.03 -5.44 -31.88
N LEU A 434 -9.49 -4.88 -30.80
CA LEU A 434 -10.26 -4.09 -29.84
C LEU A 434 -10.32 -2.63 -30.25
N ARG A 435 -9.25 -2.11 -30.89
CA ARG A 435 -9.21 -0.72 -31.32
C ARG A 435 -8.29 -0.49 -32.54
N ASP A 436 -8.78 0.32 -33.46
CA ASP A 436 -8.01 0.90 -34.57
C ASP A 436 -7.20 2.13 -34.15
N ASP A 437 -6.22 2.51 -34.97
CA ASP A 437 -5.43 3.73 -34.73
C ASP A 437 -5.81 4.92 -35.63
N TYR A 438 -6.79 4.73 -36.52
CA TYR A 438 -7.25 5.80 -37.42
C TYR A 438 -8.23 6.75 -36.70
N PRO A 439 -8.10 8.07 -36.88
CA PRO A 439 -9.05 9.03 -36.32
C PRO A 439 -10.43 8.83 -36.98
N LYS A 440 -11.44 8.48 -36.18
CA LYS A 440 -12.84 8.58 -36.62
C LYS A 440 -13.23 10.07 -36.62
N PRO A 441 -13.73 10.64 -37.73
CA PRO A 441 -14.02 12.07 -37.83
C PRO A 441 -15.08 12.57 -36.81
N ASP A 442 -15.89 11.68 -36.23
CA ASP A 442 -17.05 12.03 -35.42
C ASP A 442 -16.87 11.89 -33.89
N LEU A 443 -15.67 11.59 -33.40
CA LEU A 443 -15.39 11.47 -31.95
C LEU A 443 -14.36 12.53 -31.53
N HIS A 444 -14.87 13.70 -31.10
CA HIS A 444 -14.12 14.58 -30.20
C HIS A 444 -14.13 13.93 -28.81
N ASP A 445 -13.13 13.13 -28.46
CA ASP A 445 -12.71 12.94 -27.06
C ASP A 445 -11.42 12.11 -26.93
N LEU A 446 -10.48 12.61 -26.12
CA LEU A 446 -9.50 11.92 -25.25
C LEU A 446 -8.99 10.47 -25.53
N GLU A 447 -8.92 9.99 -26.77
CA GLU A 447 -8.48 8.62 -27.07
C GLU A 447 -6.93 8.47 -27.12
N ILE A 448 -6.42 7.41 -26.46
CA ILE A 448 -5.00 7.07 -26.44
C ILE A 448 -4.55 6.58 -27.82
N LYS A 449 -3.82 7.42 -28.57
CA LYS A 449 -3.19 7.02 -29.84
C LYS A 449 -2.10 5.96 -29.65
N SER A 450 -1.91 5.09 -30.62
CA SER A 450 -0.77 4.17 -30.68
C SER A 450 0.54 4.94 -30.86
N ARG A 451 1.63 4.33 -30.40
CA ARG A 451 2.96 4.95 -30.36
C ARG A 451 4.04 3.89 -30.17
N ILE A 452 5.28 4.35 -30.12
CA ILE A 452 6.47 3.60 -29.66
C ILE A 452 7.00 4.22 -28.37
N GLY A 453 7.83 3.50 -27.62
CA GLY A 453 8.51 4.03 -26.43
C GLY A 453 7.62 4.20 -25.19
N HIS A 454 6.46 3.54 -25.16
CA HIS A 454 5.61 3.42 -23.96
C HIS A 454 5.84 2.09 -23.25
N SER A 455 5.35 1.96 -22.02
CA SER A 455 5.22 0.68 -21.30
C SER A 455 3.75 0.34 -21.14
N MET A 456 3.43 -0.95 -21.01
CA MET A 456 2.09 -1.45 -20.76
C MET A 456 2.15 -2.44 -19.61
N LEU A 457 1.33 -2.24 -18.59
CA LEU A 457 1.18 -3.15 -17.46
C LEU A 457 -0.30 -3.50 -17.29
N PHE A 458 -0.58 -4.77 -16.99
CA PHE A 458 -1.90 -5.22 -16.58
C PHE A 458 -2.03 -5.05 -15.05
N HIS A 459 -3.14 -4.47 -14.58
CA HIS A 459 -3.41 -4.27 -13.16
C HIS A 459 -4.49 -5.25 -12.68
N GLU A 460 -4.13 -6.15 -11.76
CA GLU A 460 -5.01 -7.25 -11.32
C GLU A 460 -6.20 -6.76 -10.47
N GLU A 461 -6.00 -5.82 -9.53
CA GLU A 461 -7.08 -5.44 -8.59
C GLU A 461 -8.20 -4.57 -9.21
N LYS A 462 -7.94 -3.96 -10.37
CA LYS A 462 -8.92 -3.16 -11.13
C LYS A 462 -9.14 -3.87 -12.45
N ALA A 463 -10.16 -4.71 -12.50
CA ALA A 463 -10.53 -5.42 -13.72
C ALA A 463 -10.48 -4.46 -14.93
N PHE A 464 -9.60 -4.76 -15.89
CA PHE A 464 -9.45 -4.09 -17.20
C PHE A 464 -8.63 -2.78 -17.27
N THR A 465 -7.75 -2.46 -16.31
CA THR A 465 -6.88 -1.27 -16.47
C THR A 465 -5.51 -1.61 -17.09
N LEU A 466 -5.25 -1.11 -18.31
CA LEU A 466 -3.92 -1.08 -18.92
C LEU A 466 -3.23 0.25 -18.60
N HIS A 467 -2.13 0.20 -17.86
CA HIS A 467 -1.36 1.39 -17.54
C HIS A 467 -0.33 1.70 -18.62
N PHE A 468 -0.40 2.91 -19.17
CA PHE A 468 0.60 3.44 -20.10
C PHE A 468 1.48 4.46 -19.38
N CYS A 469 2.74 4.13 -19.14
CA CYS A 469 3.71 5.03 -18.49
C CYS A 469 4.63 5.72 -19.51
N TRP A 470 5.01 6.97 -19.21
CA TRP A 470 5.67 7.91 -20.12
C TRP A 470 6.90 8.55 -19.49
N ALA A 471 7.92 8.84 -20.30
CA ALA A 471 9.07 9.64 -19.87
C ALA A 471 8.74 11.14 -19.67
N LYS A 472 7.58 11.60 -20.16
CA LYS A 472 6.98 12.92 -19.85
C LYS A 472 5.47 12.76 -19.72
N ILE A 473 4.94 13.08 -18.54
CA ILE A 473 3.53 13.14 -18.14
C ILE A 473 2.93 11.80 -17.66
N LYS A 474 2.69 11.71 -16.34
CA LYS A 474 1.89 10.67 -15.68
C LYS A 474 0.42 10.89 -16.05
N GLY A 475 -0.20 9.95 -16.76
CA GLY A 475 -1.64 9.84 -16.89
C GLY A 475 -2.06 8.40 -16.62
N VAL A 476 -2.93 8.20 -15.63
CA VAL A 476 -3.65 6.94 -15.42
C VAL A 476 -4.98 7.10 -16.13
N PHE A 477 -5.36 6.15 -16.98
CA PHE A 477 -6.65 6.13 -17.65
C PHE A 477 -7.39 4.88 -17.15
N GLU A 478 -8.58 5.09 -16.56
CA GLU A 478 -9.45 4.05 -16.04
C GLU A 478 -10.30 3.40 -17.13
#